data_AF-A0A6B2TNQ6-F1
#
_entry.id   AF-A0A6B2TNQ6-F1
#
_cell.length_a   1.000
_cell.length_b   1.000
_cell.length_c   1.000
_cell.angle_alpha   90.00
_cell.angle_beta   90.00
_cell.angle_gamma   90.00
#
_symmetry.space_group_name_H-M   'P 1'
#
loop_
_entity.id
_entity.type
_entity.pdbx_description
1 polymer ?
#
loop_
_entity_poly.entity_id
_entity_poly.type
_entity_poly.pdbx_seq_one_letter_code
_entity_poly.pdbx_strand_id
1 'polypeptide(L)'
;LAALGATLPLSVAVPPPEARSIADIWSALGGELKPSLDVVITVPFPVSPTYDVAPPVTEGAVVAVRGLDGEPGDSRPRMTRKRRDGDGAGADT
;
A
#
# COMPACT_ATOMS: atom_id res chain seq x y z
N LEU A 1 4.42 4.92 -6.70
CA LEU A 1 4.38 5.67 -5.43
C LEU A 1 3.87 7.09 -5.63
N ALA A 2 4.56 7.93 -6.41
CA ALA A 2 4.04 9.25 -6.77
C ALA A 2 2.64 9.18 -7.42
N ALA A 3 2.44 8.27 -8.37
CA ALA A 3 1.14 8.01 -8.99
C ALA A 3 0.05 7.51 -8.02
N LEU A 4 0.43 7.00 -6.84
CA LEU A 4 -0.49 6.52 -5.79
C LEU A 4 -0.74 7.59 -4.71
N GLY A 5 -0.08 8.76 -4.79
CA GLY A 5 -0.14 9.78 -3.74
C GLY A 5 0.39 9.32 -2.37
N ALA A 6 1.14 8.22 -2.33
CA ALA A 6 1.60 7.62 -1.07
C ALA A 6 2.72 8.44 -0.44
N THR A 7 2.59 8.77 0.84
CA THR A 7 3.65 9.42 1.64
C THR A 7 4.69 8.39 2.06
N LEU A 8 5.96 8.78 2.08
CA LEU A 8 7.07 7.93 2.50
C LEU A 8 7.62 8.39 3.85
N PRO A 9 7.87 7.48 4.80
CA PRO A 9 8.58 7.79 6.03
C PRO A 9 9.99 8.33 5.73
N LEU A 10 10.30 9.49 6.32
CA LEU A 10 11.58 10.18 6.21
C LEU A 10 12.06 10.55 7.63
N SER A 11 13.30 10.20 7.95
CA SER A 11 13.99 10.65 9.17
C SER A 11 15.22 11.46 8.79
N VAL A 12 15.39 12.62 9.43
CA VAL A 12 16.48 13.56 9.16
C VAL A 12 17.22 13.83 10.46
N ALA A 13 18.56 13.76 10.42
CA ALA A 13 19.43 14.06 11.55
C ALA A 13 19.09 13.30 12.85
N VAL A 14 18.52 12.10 12.74
CA VAL A 14 18.27 11.21 13.88
C VAL A 14 19.56 10.43 14.19
N PRO A 15 20.03 10.39 15.46
CA PRO A 15 21.18 9.57 15.82
C PRO A 15 20.94 8.10 15.45
N PRO A 16 21.83 7.46 14.67
CA PRO A 16 21.64 6.08 14.26
C PRO A 16 21.73 5.14 15.48
N PRO A 17 20.97 4.02 15.48
CA PRO A 17 20.94 3.07 16.60
C PRO A 17 22.29 2.38 16.83
N GLU A 18 23.10 2.27 15.79
CA GLU A 18 24.52 1.90 15.88
C GLU A 18 25.36 3.08 15.36
N ALA A 19 26.34 3.50 16.16
CA ALA A 19 27.21 4.59 15.78
C ALA A 19 28.13 4.14 14.64
N ARG A 20 27.90 4.64 13.43
CA ARG A 20 28.88 4.55 12.35
C ARG A 20 30.17 5.28 12.75
N SER A 21 31.31 4.69 12.43
CA SER A 21 32.62 5.29 12.71
C SER A 21 32.81 6.54 11.85
N ILE A 22 32.77 7.69 12.50
CA ILE A 22 32.98 9.00 11.88
C ILE A 22 34.40 9.10 11.31
N ALA A 23 35.41 8.57 12.03
CA ALA A 23 36.81 8.58 11.61
C ALA A 23 37.06 7.79 10.31
N ASP A 24 36.37 6.67 10.12
CA ASP A 24 36.51 5.85 8.90
C ASP A 24 35.94 6.57 7.68
N ILE A 25 34.80 7.26 7.85
CA ILE A 25 34.18 8.06 6.78
C ILE A 25 35.10 9.20 6.33
N TRP A 26 35.73 9.92 7.27
CA TRP A 26 36.65 11.00 6.93
C TRP A 26 37.93 10.51 6.29
N SER A 27 38.49 9.42 6.82
CA SER A 27 39.69 8.81 6.26
C SER A 27 39.45 8.35 4.81
N ALA A 28 38.26 7.80 4.53
CA ALA A 28 37.83 7.44 3.17
C ALA A 28 37.63 8.66 2.23
N LEU A 29 37.39 9.85 2.78
CA LEU A 29 37.20 11.10 2.04
C LEU A 29 38.48 11.96 1.91
N GLY A 30 39.64 11.43 2.32
CA GLY A 30 40.93 12.14 2.25
C GLY A 30 41.33 12.88 3.52
N GLY A 31 40.69 12.61 4.65
CA GLY A 31 41.08 13.14 5.97
C GLY A 31 40.55 14.54 6.30
N GLU A 32 39.76 15.16 5.41
CA GLU A 32 39.18 16.49 5.63
C GLU A 32 37.73 16.39 6.11
N LEU A 33 37.38 17.25 7.08
CA LEU A 33 36.03 17.36 7.62
C LEU A 33 35.14 18.14 6.65
N LYS A 34 34.10 17.50 6.12
CA LYS A 34 33.11 18.14 5.24
C LYS A 34 31.75 18.23 5.94
N PRO A 35 30.98 19.31 5.76
CA PRO A 35 29.60 19.36 6.24
C PRO A 35 28.80 18.17 5.69
N SER A 36 28.08 17.45 6.56
CA SER A 36 27.27 16.28 6.18
C SER A 36 25.94 16.24 6.93
N LEU A 37 24.92 15.65 6.30
CA LEU A 37 23.56 15.47 6.85
C LEU A 37 23.12 14.02 6.61
N ASP A 38 22.59 13.39 7.65
CA ASP A 38 22.04 12.04 7.56
C ASP A 38 20.54 12.07 7.25
N VAL A 39 20.14 11.26 6.27
CA VAL A 39 18.78 11.19 5.76
C VAL A 39 18.43 9.73 5.50
N VAL A 40 17.40 9.24 6.17
CA VAL A 40 16.91 7.86 6.03
C VAL A 40 15.50 7.89 5.44
N ILE A 41 15.31 7.18 4.33
CA ILE A 41 14.02 7.06 3.65
C ILE A 41 13.65 5.58 3.57
N THR A 42 12.47 5.22 4.08
CA THR A 42 11.94 3.86 3.95
C THR A 42 10.96 3.81 2.79
N VAL A 43 11.27 3.00 1.78
CA VAL A 43 10.44 2.87 0.58
C VAL A 43 10.11 1.40 0.31
N PRO A 44 8.89 1.08 -0.16
CA PRO A 44 8.59 -0.25 -0.62
C PRO A 44 9.36 -0.53 -1.91
N PHE A 45 9.90 -1.74 -2.03
CA PHE A 45 10.58 -2.18 -3.23
C PHE A 45 9.59 -2.94 -4.13
N PRO A 46 9.38 -2.51 -5.39
CA PRO A 46 8.47 -3.20 -6.28
C PRO A 46 9.03 -4.59 -6.64
N VAL A 47 8.19 -5.61 -6.56
CA VAL A 47 8.53 -6.98 -6.95
C VAL A 47 8.25 -7.19 -8.44
N SER A 48 9.12 -7.96 -9.12
CA SER A 48 9.02 -8.29 -10.54
C SER A 48 9.05 -9.81 -10.72
N PRO A 49 8.28 -10.37 -11.68
CA PRO A 49 7.41 -9.69 -12.64
C PRO A 49 6.05 -9.29 -12.06
N THR A 50 5.45 -8.26 -12.65
CA THR A 50 4.05 -7.89 -12.40
C THR A 50 3.14 -8.66 -13.36
N TYR A 51 2.01 -9.13 -12.86
CA TYR A 51 0.98 -9.82 -13.64
C TYR A 51 -0.29 -8.98 -13.69
N ASP A 52 -1.01 -9.07 -14.80
CA ASP A 52 -2.31 -8.42 -14.94
C ASP A 52 -3.31 -8.97 -13.93
N VAL A 53 -4.07 -8.06 -13.31
CA VAL A 53 -5.16 -8.43 -12.43
C VAL A 53 -6.36 -8.93 -13.24
N ALA A 54 -7.06 -9.93 -12.72
CA ALA A 54 -8.30 -10.38 -13.32
C ALA A 54 -9.36 -9.26 -13.28
N PRO A 55 -10.32 -9.23 -14.21
CA PRO A 55 -11.44 -8.29 -14.17
C PRO A 55 -12.17 -8.35 -12.81
N PRO A 56 -12.67 -7.20 -12.31
CA PRO A 56 -13.40 -7.18 -11.05
C PRO A 56 -14.69 -7.99 -11.15
N VAL A 57 -15.02 -8.74 -10.09
CA VAL A 57 -16.29 -9.48 -9.98
C VAL A 57 -17.46 -8.48 -10.03
N THR A 58 -18.41 -8.75 -10.91
CA THR A 58 -19.57 -7.86 -11.14
C THR A 58 -20.85 -8.39 -10.51
N GLU A 59 -20.89 -9.68 -10.22
CA GLU A 59 -21.98 -10.38 -9.58
C GLU A 59 -22.13 -9.91 -8.13
N GLY A 60 -23.37 -9.65 -7.71
CA GLY A 60 -23.68 -9.29 -6.33
C GLY A 60 -23.51 -10.48 -5.39
N ALA A 61 -23.22 -10.24 -4.12
CA ALA A 61 -23.15 -11.32 -3.14
C ALA A 61 -24.56 -11.92 -2.94
N VAL A 62 -24.67 -13.23 -3.09
CA VAL A 62 -25.91 -13.97 -2.88
C VAL A 62 -25.95 -14.49 -1.44
N VAL A 63 -26.98 -14.11 -0.71
CA VAL A 63 -27.22 -14.60 0.65
C VAL A 63 -28.39 -15.57 0.63
N ALA A 64 -28.18 -16.78 1.14
CA ALA A 64 -29.22 -17.77 1.38
C ALA A 64 -29.28 -18.07 2.88
N VAL A 65 -30.48 -18.07 3.45
CA VAL A 65 -30.73 -18.41 4.86
C VAL A 65 -31.33 -19.80 4.91
N ARG A 66 -30.77 -20.67 5.76
CA ARG A 66 -31.28 -22.01 6.03
C ARG A 66 -31.84 -22.08 7.45
N GLY A 67 -32.84 -22.93 7.65
CA GLY A 67 -33.34 -23.29 8.97
C GLY A 67 -32.29 -24.05 9.78
N LEU A 68 -32.55 -24.24 11.08
CA LEU A 68 -31.66 -24.96 11.99
C LEU A 68 -31.54 -26.45 11.64
N ASP A 69 -32.52 -26.99 10.92
CA ASP A 69 -32.54 -28.31 10.29
C ASP A 69 -31.70 -28.39 9.01
N GLY A 70 -31.12 -27.27 8.56
CA GLY A 70 -30.30 -27.18 7.35
C GLY A 70 -31.13 -27.00 6.07
N GLU A 71 -32.46 -27.07 6.16
CA GLU A 71 -33.33 -26.89 5.01
C GLU A 71 -33.65 -25.41 4.79
N PRO A 72 -33.53 -24.89 3.56
CA PRO A 72 -34.05 -23.57 3.26
C PRO A 72 -35.57 -23.68 3.32
N GLY A 73 -36.22 -23.06 4.31
CA GLY A 73 -37.68 -22.88 4.30
C GLY A 73 -38.11 -21.98 3.13
N ASP A 74 -39.11 -21.11 3.32
CA ASP A 74 -39.54 -20.15 2.28
C ASP A 74 -38.50 -19.04 1.95
N SER A 75 -37.30 -19.15 2.50
CA SER A 75 -36.21 -18.20 2.29
C SER A 75 -35.64 -18.30 0.88
N ARG A 76 -35.94 -17.30 0.06
CA ARG A 76 -35.35 -17.17 -1.28
C ARG A 76 -33.96 -16.52 -1.21
N PRO A 77 -33.00 -16.96 -2.04
CA PRO A 77 -31.70 -16.34 -2.12
C PRO A 77 -31.85 -14.86 -2.50
N ARG A 78 -31.24 -13.98 -1.71
CA ARG A 78 -31.30 -12.53 -1.91
C ARG A 78 -29.96 -12.05 -2.44
N MET A 79 -29.98 -11.43 -3.62
CA MET A 79 -28.80 -10.79 -4.18
C MET A 79 -28.64 -9.40 -3.57
N THR A 80 -27.51 -9.18 -2.92
CA THR A 80 -27.12 -7.87 -2.42
C THR A 80 -26.45 -7.11 -3.57
N ARG A 81 -27.04 -5.99 -3.98
CA ARG A 81 -26.43 -5.12 -5.00
C ARG A 81 -25.34 -4.32 -4.31
N LYS A 82 -24.07 -4.54 -4.68
CA LYS A 82 -23.02 -3.60 -4.29
C LYS A 82 -23.32 -2.28 -4.99
N ARG A 83 -23.59 -1.21 -4.22
CA ARG A 83 -23.73 0.14 -4.77
C ARG A 83 -22.43 0.46 -5.50
N ARG A 84 -22.50 0.83 -6.78
CA ARG A 84 -21.35 1.43 -7.48
C ARG A 84 -21.12 2.78 -6.82
N ASP A 85 -20.23 2.85 -5.84
CA ASP A 85 -19.61 4.12 -5.46
C ASP A 85 -18.50 4.37 -6.47
N GLY A 86 -18.73 5.30 -7.40
CA GLY A 86 -17.70 5.77 -8.34
C GLY A 86 -18.12 6.13 -9.77
N ASP A 87 -19.42 6.24 -10.10
CA ASP A 87 -19.83 6.85 -11.37
C ASP A 87 -19.92 8.37 -11.21
N GLY A 88 -18.79 9.06 -11.36
CA GLY A 88 -18.72 10.51 -11.19
C GLY A 88 -17.31 11.08 -11.06
N ALA A 89 -16.44 10.87 -12.06
CA ALA A 89 -15.33 11.78 -12.35
C ALA A 89 -14.78 11.51 -13.75
N GLY A 90 -15.26 12.28 -14.74
CA GLY A 90 -14.62 12.35 -16.06
C GLY A 90 -15.56 12.48 -17.25
N ALA A 91 -16.35 13.55 -17.30
CA ALA A 91 -16.83 14.14 -18.55
C ALA A 91 -17.42 15.53 -18.30
N ASP A 92 -16.57 16.55 -18.14
CA ASP A 92 -16.82 17.85 -18.79
C ASP A 92 -15.53 18.69 -18.86
N THR A 93 -15.23 19.12 -20.09
CA THR A 93 -14.35 20.19 -20.60
C THR A 93 -12.93 20.39 -20.04
#